data_AF-A0A419S973-F1
#
_entry.id   AF-A0A419S973-F1
#
_cell.length_a   1.000
_cell.length_b   1.000
_cell.length_c   1.000
_cell.angle_alpha   90.00
_cell.angle_beta   90.00
_cell.angle_gamma   90.00
#
_symmetry.space_group_name_H-M   'P 1'
#
loop_
_entity.id
_entity.type
_entity.pdbx_description
1 polymer ?
#
loop_
_entity_poly.entity_id
_entity_poly.type
_entity_poly.pdbx_seq_one_letter_code
_entity_poly.pdbx_strand_id
1 'polypeptide(L)'
;MTKKLPNKKQLDTARQQNVWDFGNAILYKLCKDNFEHKTDDHILTKVLFIGRIYAAAVERRKNKSTDINDNFYTETIAPTFRKSKLDEKLSYLKTLKTDKVENIKSVLQTHFYLTSTLQKITALEKRSFSSKYLHFHLPDLFYIYDSRAVTALRQFTSNIPEDLKHILELDNIDSEYTKFYCKCYDFKRRINTELNIDLTNRQLDNLLIEVANKQSSLKLKKL
;
A
#
# COMPACT_ATOMS: atom_id res chain seq x y z
N MET A 1 14.72 22.38 0.32
CA MET A 1 13.98 22.14 -0.94
C MET A 1 12.56 22.66 -0.76
N THR A 2 12.09 23.51 -1.67
CA THR A 2 10.75 24.09 -1.66
C THR A 2 9.71 22.97 -1.80
N LYS A 3 8.70 22.95 -0.92
CA LYS A 3 7.58 22.00 -0.94
C LYS A 3 6.78 22.19 -2.23
N LYS A 4 7.01 21.35 -3.24
CA LYS A 4 6.33 21.46 -4.53
C LYS A 4 4.96 20.77 -4.47
N LEU A 5 3.93 21.42 -5.01
CA LEU A 5 2.63 20.82 -5.28
C LEU A 5 2.54 20.33 -6.73
N PRO A 6 1.67 19.33 -7.01
CA PRO A 6 1.39 18.90 -8.38
C PRO A 6 0.68 20.03 -9.14
N ASN A 7 0.95 20.14 -10.44
CA ASN A 7 0.22 21.08 -11.28
C ASN A 7 -1.19 20.55 -11.61
N LYS A 8 -2.05 21.44 -12.12
CA LYS A 8 -3.44 21.13 -12.47
C LYS A 8 -3.56 19.91 -13.40
N LYS A 9 -2.74 19.83 -14.45
CA LYS A 9 -2.75 18.71 -15.39
C LYS A 9 -2.47 17.37 -14.71
N GLN A 10 -1.51 17.33 -13.78
CA GLN A 10 -1.20 16.11 -13.02
C GLN A 10 -2.37 15.68 -12.13
N LEU A 11 -3.04 16.64 -11.49
CA LEU A 11 -4.21 16.38 -10.64
C LEU A 11 -5.41 15.90 -11.45
N ASP A 12 -5.67 16.54 -12.60
CA ASP A 12 -6.77 16.17 -13.48
C ASP A 12 -6.57 14.75 -14.03
N THR A 13 -5.37 14.41 -14.53
CA THR A 13 -5.06 13.05 -15.00
C THR A 13 -5.22 12.02 -13.89
N ALA A 14 -4.74 12.29 -12.68
CA ALA A 14 -4.79 11.35 -11.56
C ALA A 14 -6.21 11.00 -11.12
N ARG A 15 -7.17 11.92 -11.34
CA ARG A 15 -8.58 11.77 -11.01
C ARG A 15 -9.42 11.17 -12.14
N GLN A 16 -8.92 11.18 -13.37
CA GLN A 16 -9.61 10.59 -14.51
C GLN A 16 -9.61 9.07 -14.44
N GLN A 17 -10.67 8.47 -14.99
CA GLN A 17 -10.67 7.03 -15.21
C GLN A 17 -9.56 6.64 -16.17
N ASN A 18 -8.94 5.50 -15.90
CA ASN A 18 -7.89 4.92 -16.72
C ASN A 18 -8.16 3.44 -16.98
N VAL A 19 -7.40 2.86 -17.92
CA VAL A 19 -7.58 1.48 -18.39
C VAL A 19 -7.42 0.41 -17.30
N TRP A 20 -6.78 0.73 -16.17
CA TRP A 20 -6.58 -0.20 -15.06
C TRP A 20 -7.75 -0.22 -14.08
N ASP A 21 -8.68 0.74 -14.16
CA ASP A 21 -9.73 0.90 -13.14
C ASP A 21 -10.71 -0.25 -13.08
N PHE A 22 -11.02 -0.89 -14.22
CA PHE A 22 -11.87 -2.08 -14.23
C PHE A 22 -11.24 -3.24 -13.45
N GLY A 23 -9.95 -3.52 -13.70
CA GLY A 23 -9.21 -4.55 -12.95
C GLY A 23 -9.12 -4.21 -11.46
N ASN A 24 -8.88 -2.94 -11.13
CA ASN A 24 -8.86 -2.48 -9.74
C ASN A 24 -10.23 -2.67 -9.06
N ALA A 25 -11.33 -2.36 -9.76
CA ALA A 25 -12.69 -2.52 -9.25
C ALA A 25 -13.01 -4.00 -8.93
N ILE A 26 -12.55 -4.94 -9.76
CA ILE A 26 -12.66 -6.38 -9.48
C ILE A 26 -11.91 -6.75 -8.20
N LEU A 27 -10.69 -6.25 -8.00
CA LEU A 27 -9.91 -6.54 -6.79
C LEU A 27 -10.51 -5.92 -5.52
N TYR A 28 -11.04 -4.69 -5.62
CA TYR A 28 -11.79 -4.08 -4.52
C TYR A 28 -13.04 -4.88 -4.19
N LYS A 29 -13.80 -5.31 -5.21
CA LYS A 29 -14.99 -6.15 -5.02
C LYS A 29 -14.63 -7.49 -4.39
N LEU A 30 -13.58 -8.16 -4.85
CA LEU A 30 -13.08 -9.40 -4.28
C LEU A 30 -12.77 -9.26 -2.78
N CYS A 31 -12.04 -8.22 -2.40
CA CYS A 31 -11.67 -8.00 -0.99
C CYS A 31 -12.85 -7.47 -0.15
N LYS A 32 -13.80 -6.74 -0.74
CA LYS A 32 -14.99 -6.27 -0.04
C LYS A 32 -15.95 -7.42 0.25
N ASP A 33 -16.24 -8.24 -0.76
CA ASP A 33 -17.21 -9.33 -0.68
C ASP A 33 -16.64 -10.52 0.11
N ASN A 34 -15.31 -10.69 0.12
CA ASN A 34 -14.59 -11.74 0.86
C ASN A 34 -13.58 -11.13 1.82
N PHE A 35 -14.06 -10.26 2.71
CA PHE A 35 -13.22 -9.44 3.60
C PHE A 35 -12.35 -10.25 4.55
N GLU A 36 -12.95 -11.28 5.16
CA GLU A 36 -12.29 -12.13 6.16
C GLU A 36 -11.38 -13.19 5.51
N HIS A 37 -10.59 -13.88 6.32
CA HIS A 37 -9.64 -14.92 5.92
C HIS A 37 -10.06 -16.28 6.47
N LYS A 38 -11.32 -16.66 6.22
CA LYS A 38 -11.93 -17.91 6.75
C LYS A 38 -11.73 -19.12 5.84
N THR A 39 -11.68 -18.93 4.52
CA THR A 39 -11.59 -20.01 3.53
C THR A 39 -10.35 -19.85 2.65
N ASP A 40 -9.77 -20.98 2.24
CA ASP A 40 -8.48 -21.00 1.55
C ASP A 40 -8.55 -20.43 0.14
N ASP A 41 -9.59 -20.78 -0.59
CA ASP A 41 -9.86 -20.26 -1.93
C ASP A 41 -9.88 -18.72 -1.96
N HIS A 42 -10.58 -18.08 -1.02
CA HIS A 42 -10.63 -16.62 -0.92
C HIS A 42 -9.27 -16.02 -0.53
N ILE A 43 -8.57 -16.62 0.43
CA ILE A 43 -7.24 -16.16 0.84
C ILE A 43 -6.28 -16.24 -0.35
N LEU A 44 -6.17 -17.40 -0.98
CA LEU A 44 -5.24 -17.66 -2.06
C LEU A 44 -5.55 -16.80 -3.27
N THR A 45 -6.82 -16.64 -3.63
CA THR A 45 -7.25 -15.77 -4.73
C THR A 45 -6.82 -14.33 -4.47
N LYS A 46 -7.10 -13.77 -3.27
CA LYS A 46 -6.68 -12.41 -2.90
C LYS A 46 -5.16 -12.25 -2.99
N VAL A 47 -4.41 -13.18 -2.41
CA VAL A 47 -2.94 -13.14 -2.39
C VAL A 47 -2.34 -13.23 -3.80
N LEU A 48 -2.80 -14.20 -4.60
CA LEU A 48 -2.30 -14.43 -5.95
C LEU A 48 -2.64 -13.27 -6.89
N PHE A 49 -3.88 -12.80 -6.87
CA PHE A 49 -4.33 -11.78 -7.81
C PHE A 49 -3.63 -10.46 -7.52
N ILE A 50 -3.64 -10.01 -6.26
CA ILE A 50 -2.93 -8.78 -5.86
C ILE A 50 -1.42 -8.93 -6.10
N GLY A 51 -0.84 -10.07 -5.72
CA GLY A 51 0.59 -10.33 -5.88
C GLY A 51 1.05 -10.31 -7.34
N ARG A 52 0.28 -10.89 -8.27
CA ARG A 52 0.65 -10.99 -9.68
C ARG A 52 0.34 -9.71 -10.45
N ILE A 53 -0.87 -9.15 -10.29
CA ILE A 53 -1.30 -7.94 -11.02
C ILE A 53 -0.41 -6.75 -10.66
N TYR A 54 0.03 -6.66 -9.40
CA TYR A 54 0.86 -5.56 -8.93
C TYR A 54 2.34 -5.88 -8.75
N ALA A 55 2.81 -6.99 -9.36
CA ALA A 55 4.22 -7.40 -9.31
C ALA A 55 4.80 -7.45 -7.88
N ALA A 56 4.00 -7.85 -6.91
CA ALA A 56 4.30 -7.94 -5.48
C ALA A 56 4.22 -9.38 -4.93
N ALA A 57 4.32 -10.38 -5.82
CA ALA A 57 4.41 -11.82 -5.54
C ALA A 57 5.09 -12.20 -4.20
N VAL A 58 4.36 -12.89 -3.32
CA VAL A 58 4.82 -13.39 -2.02
C VAL A 58 5.71 -14.62 -2.13
N GLU A 59 5.55 -15.41 -3.19
CA GLU A 59 6.26 -16.66 -3.49
C GLU A 59 7.76 -16.46 -3.76
N ARG A 60 8.19 -15.24 -4.12
CA ARG A 60 9.60 -14.88 -4.18
C ARG A 60 10.18 -14.94 -2.77
N ARG A 61 11.00 -15.94 -2.44
CA ARG A 61 11.51 -16.17 -1.08
C ARG A 61 13.02 -16.30 -1.08
N LYS A 62 13.68 -15.94 0.03
CA LYS A 62 15.15 -16.02 0.15
C LYS A 62 15.61 -17.49 0.26
N ASN A 63 14.85 -18.30 0.99
CA ASN A 63 15.11 -19.72 1.18
C ASN A 63 14.12 -20.49 0.32
N LYS A 64 14.43 -20.68 -0.96
CA LYS A 64 13.64 -21.54 -1.84
C LYS A 64 13.99 -22.98 -1.47
N SER A 65 13.14 -23.63 -0.68
CA SER A 65 13.17 -25.09 -0.56
C SER A 65 12.96 -25.69 -1.95
N THR A 66 13.33 -26.96 -2.13
CA THR A 66 13.03 -27.76 -3.32
C THR A 66 11.52 -27.96 -3.56
N ASP A 67 10.67 -27.33 -2.76
CA ASP A 67 9.22 -27.48 -2.81
C ASP A 67 8.60 -26.85 -4.05
N ILE A 68 7.58 -27.53 -4.55
CA ILE A 68 6.66 -27.06 -5.59
C ILE A 68 5.97 -25.79 -5.08
N ASN A 69 5.93 -24.73 -5.89
CA ASN A 69 5.38 -23.43 -5.49
C ASN A 69 3.92 -23.52 -5.01
N ASP A 70 3.13 -24.47 -5.52
CA ASP A 70 1.72 -24.62 -5.16
C ASP A 70 1.54 -25.05 -3.70
N ASN A 71 2.41 -25.95 -3.20
CA ASN A 71 2.41 -26.37 -1.80
C ASN A 71 2.69 -25.20 -0.87
N PHE A 72 3.53 -24.24 -1.28
CA PHE A 72 3.73 -23.04 -0.47
C PHE A 72 2.44 -22.23 -0.28
N TYR A 73 1.58 -22.15 -1.30
CA TYR A 73 0.32 -21.46 -1.15
C TYR A 73 -0.64 -22.22 -0.25
N THR A 74 -0.90 -23.49 -0.55
CA THR A 74 -1.91 -24.30 0.15
C THR A 74 -1.49 -24.69 1.57
N GLU A 75 -0.21 -24.97 1.81
CA GLU A 75 0.29 -25.48 3.09
C GLU A 75 0.89 -24.39 3.98
N THR A 76 1.33 -23.26 3.42
CA THR A 76 1.93 -22.16 4.19
C THR A 76 1.10 -20.90 4.19
N ILE A 77 0.81 -20.32 3.02
CA ILE A 77 0.12 -19.02 2.92
C ILE A 77 -1.29 -19.09 3.49
N ALA A 78 -2.13 -20.00 2.97
CA ALA A 78 -3.52 -20.11 3.40
C ALA A 78 -3.64 -20.35 4.92
N PRO A 79 -2.94 -21.33 5.51
CA PRO A 79 -2.96 -21.54 6.96
C PRO A 79 -2.43 -20.35 7.76
N THR A 80 -1.40 -19.63 7.25
CA THR A 80 -0.83 -18.46 7.93
C THR A 80 -1.86 -17.34 8.05
N PHE A 81 -2.56 -17.00 6.96
CA PHE A 81 -3.61 -15.97 7.00
C PHE A 81 -4.79 -16.41 7.86
N ARG A 82 -5.25 -17.66 7.72
CA ARG A 82 -6.40 -18.20 8.46
C ARG A 82 -6.18 -18.20 9.98
N LYS A 83 -4.96 -18.48 10.42
CA LYS A 83 -4.57 -18.49 11.84
C LYS A 83 -4.12 -17.12 12.35
N SER A 84 -4.05 -16.11 11.49
CA SER A 84 -3.60 -14.77 11.87
C SER A 84 -4.71 -13.98 12.59
N LYS A 85 -4.31 -12.92 13.28
CA LYS A 85 -5.21 -11.91 13.85
C LYS A 85 -5.51 -10.77 12.86
N LEU A 86 -5.34 -11.01 11.56
CA LEU A 86 -5.53 -9.97 10.56
C LEU A 86 -6.98 -9.50 10.50
N ASP A 87 -7.95 -10.42 10.58
CA ASP A 87 -9.39 -10.09 10.56
C ASP A 87 -9.81 -9.22 11.74
N GLU A 88 -9.31 -9.51 12.95
CA GLU A 88 -9.53 -8.70 14.15
C GLU A 88 -9.05 -7.26 13.92
N LYS A 89 -7.82 -7.11 13.41
CA LYS A 89 -7.21 -5.80 13.12
C LYS A 89 -7.96 -5.05 12.03
N LEU A 90 -8.30 -5.70 10.93
CA LEU A 90 -9.05 -5.10 9.83
C LEU A 90 -10.47 -4.68 10.26
N SER A 91 -11.13 -5.49 11.08
CA SER A 91 -12.46 -5.17 11.62
C SER A 91 -12.41 -3.98 12.57
N TYR A 92 -11.39 -3.89 13.43
CA TYR A 92 -11.15 -2.70 14.23
C TYR A 92 -10.92 -1.46 13.36
N LEU A 93 -10.08 -1.56 12.32
CA LEU A 93 -9.82 -0.43 11.43
C LEU A 93 -11.06 0.07 10.67
N LYS A 94 -12.04 -0.79 10.36
CA LYS A 94 -13.31 -0.38 9.73
C LYS A 94 -14.13 0.60 10.59
N THR A 95 -13.94 0.59 11.91
CA THR A 95 -14.68 1.48 12.82
C THR A 95 -14.02 2.86 12.95
N LEU A 96 -12.79 3.02 12.45
CA LEU A 96 -12.02 4.25 12.55
C LEU A 96 -12.42 5.25 11.47
N LYS A 97 -12.39 6.54 11.84
CA LYS A 97 -12.52 7.65 10.88
C LYS A 97 -11.16 7.98 10.26
N THR A 98 -11.11 8.24 8.96
CA THR A 98 -9.87 8.37 8.18
C THR A 98 -9.10 9.68 8.41
N ASP A 99 -9.72 10.65 9.09
CA ASP A 99 -9.26 12.04 9.24
C ASP A 99 -8.45 12.32 10.51
N LYS A 100 -8.28 11.32 11.40
CA LYS A 100 -7.60 11.53 12.67
C LYS A 100 -6.20 10.91 12.74
N VAL A 101 -5.24 11.71 13.24
CA VAL A 101 -3.84 11.29 13.48
C VAL A 101 -3.77 10.10 14.45
N GLU A 102 -4.67 10.03 15.44
CA GLU A 102 -4.74 8.92 16.40
C GLU A 102 -4.94 7.55 15.73
N ASN A 103 -5.59 7.53 14.55
CA ASN A 103 -5.86 6.31 13.79
C ASN A 103 -4.64 5.85 12.97
N ILE A 104 -3.66 6.73 12.73
CA ILE A 104 -2.44 6.40 11.99
C ILE A 104 -1.67 5.28 12.71
N LYS A 105 -1.61 5.31 14.05
CA LYS A 105 -0.95 4.26 14.85
C LYS A 105 -1.49 2.87 14.50
N SER A 106 -2.81 2.69 14.55
CA SER A 106 -3.44 1.39 14.29
C SER A 106 -3.26 0.93 12.84
N VAL A 107 -3.28 1.86 11.89
CA VAL A 107 -3.00 1.57 10.47
C VAL A 107 -1.56 1.06 10.28
N LEU A 108 -0.57 1.77 10.83
CA LEU A 108 0.83 1.40 10.73
C LEU A 108 1.15 0.07 11.44
N GLN A 109 0.57 -0.15 12.62
CA GLN A 109 0.73 -1.41 13.36
C GLN A 109 0.06 -2.59 12.65
N THR A 110 -1.04 -2.37 11.93
CA THR A 110 -1.67 -3.41 11.10
C THR A 110 -0.81 -3.73 9.88
N HIS A 111 -0.23 -2.72 9.24
CA HIS A 111 0.73 -2.92 8.16
C HIS A 111 1.97 -3.71 8.62
N PHE A 112 2.56 -3.31 9.76
CA PHE A 112 3.68 -4.03 10.36
C PHE A 112 3.31 -5.47 10.69
N TYR A 113 2.16 -5.70 11.32
CA TYR A 113 1.68 -7.03 11.65
C TYR A 113 1.66 -7.97 10.43
N LEU A 114 1.08 -7.53 9.31
CA LEU A 114 1.03 -8.34 8.09
C LEU A 114 2.44 -8.58 7.52
N THR A 115 3.26 -7.53 7.48
CA THR A 115 4.66 -7.57 7.01
C THR A 115 5.49 -8.56 7.83
N SER A 116 5.46 -8.48 9.15
CA SER A 116 6.15 -9.41 10.05
C SER A 116 5.60 -10.84 9.95
N THR A 117 4.30 -11.00 9.74
CA THR A 117 3.67 -12.32 9.53
C THR A 117 4.20 -12.97 8.25
N LEU A 118 4.25 -12.22 7.15
CA LEU A 118 4.80 -12.71 5.88
C LEU A 118 6.32 -12.92 5.93
N GLN A 119 7.04 -12.10 6.69
CA GLN A 119 8.49 -12.26 6.86
C GLN A 119 8.84 -13.61 7.49
N LYS A 120 8.06 -14.07 8.47
CA LYS A 120 8.29 -15.38 9.11
C LYS A 120 8.25 -16.55 8.12
N ILE A 121 7.40 -16.46 7.09
CA ILE A 121 7.20 -17.56 6.12
C ILE A 121 7.91 -17.34 4.77
N THR A 122 8.39 -16.13 4.49
CA THR A 122 9.09 -15.81 3.24
C THR A 122 10.57 -15.44 3.42
N ALA A 123 11.00 -15.20 4.66
CA ALA A 123 12.27 -14.59 5.03
C ALA A 123 12.53 -13.21 4.37
N LEU A 124 11.45 -12.54 3.90
CA LEU A 124 11.49 -11.22 3.28
C LEU A 124 10.35 -10.37 3.85
N GLU A 125 10.57 -9.07 4.03
CA GLU A 125 9.58 -8.19 4.66
C GLU A 125 8.24 -8.14 3.90
N LYS A 126 8.26 -8.24 2.57
CA LYS A 126 7.06 -8.14 1.71
C LYS A 126 6.26 -6.84 1.89
N ARG A 127 6.90 -5.76 2.35
CA ARG A 127 6.32 -4.41 2.54
C ARG A 127 5.40 -3.95 1.39
N SER A 128 5.87 -4.05 0.14
CA SER A 128 5.07 -3.63 -1.02
C SER A 128 3.78 -4.44 -1.15
N PHE A 129 3.85 -5.76 -0.93
CA PHE A 129 2.67 -6.61 -0.94
C PHE A 129 1.72 -6.25 0.19
N SER A 130 2.22 -6.14 1.43
CA SER A 130 1.40 -5.79 2.61
C SER A 130 0.61 -4.49 2.38
N SER A 131 1.27 -3.43 1.90
CA SER A 131 0.61 -2.15 1.61
C SER A 131 -0.53 -2.28 0.58
N LYS A 132 -0.29 -3.04 -0.50
CA LYS A 132 -1.26 -3.24 -1.59
C LYS A 132 -2.42 -4.11 -1.14
N TYR A 133 -2.12 -5.20 -0.45
CA TYR A 133 -3.10 -6.11 0.12
C TYR A 133 -4.07 -5.37 1.05
N LEU A 134 -3.53 -4.56 1.96
CA LEU A 134 -4.31 -3.78 2.91
C LEU A 134 -5.07 -2.63 2.23
N HIS A 135 -4.49 -1.99 1.21
CA HIS A 135 -5.19 -1.00 0.39
C HIS A 135 -6.42 -1.57 -0.31
N PHE A 136 -6.36 -2.81 -0.82
CA PHE A 136 -7.55 -3.42 -1.43
C PHE A 136 -8.64 -3.79 -0.42
N HIS A 137 -8.30 -4.02 0.85
CA HIS A 137 -9.28 -4.24 1.91
C HIS A 137 -9.87 -2.93 2.46
N LEU A 138 -9.03 -1.92 2.67
CA LEU A 138 -9.38 -0.63 3.28
C LEU A 138 -8.69 0.52 2.53
N PRO A 139 -9.21 0.91 1.35
CA PRO A 139 -8.53 1.82 0.42
C PRO A 139 -8.25 3.20 1.00
N ASP A 140 -9.12 3.68 1.88
CA ASP A 140 -9.00 5.03 2.46
C ASP A 140 -7.96 5.10 3.59
N LEU A 141 -7.51 3.96 4.11
CA LEU A 141 -6.56 3.89 5.22
C LEU A 141 -5.13 3.58 4.77
N PHE A 142 -4.93 2.83 3.70
CA PHE A 142 -3.58 2.41 3.30
C PHE A 142 -3.14 3.09 2.00
N TYR A 143 -1.90 3.59 1.98
CA TYR A 143 -1.26 4.06 0.75
C TYR A 143 -0.54 2.90 0.08
N ILE A 144 -0.58 2.84 -1.25
CA ILE A 144 0.17 1.83 -2.00
C ILE A 144 1.65 2.16 -1.97
N TYR A 145 2.45 1.20 -1.53
CA TYR A 145 3.90 1.33 -1.45
C TYR A 145 4.58 0.50 -2.53
N ASP A 146 5.45 1.15 -3.30
CA ASP A 146 6.55 0.54 -4.06
C ASP A 146 7.63 1.59 -4.39
N SER A 147 8.71 1.13 -5.01
CA SER A 147 9.85 1.96 -5.37
C SER A 147 9.50 3.09 -6.35
N ARG A 148 8.47 2.93 -7.20
CA ARG A 148 8.06 3.97 -8.15
C ARG A 148 7.30 5.07 -7.40
N ALA A 149 6.35 4.70 -6.56
CA ALA A 149 5.63 5.63 -5.70
C ALA A 149 6.57 6.40 -4.76
N VAL A 150 7.51 5.70 -4.11
CA VAL A 150 8.52 6.33 -3.23
C VAL A 150 9.39 7.32 -3.99
N THR A 151 9.92 6.92 -5.15
CA THR A 151 10.74 7.80 -5.99
C THR A 151 9.99 9.04 -6.47
N ALA A 152 8.74 8.88 -6.90
CA ALA A 152 7.90 9.98 -7.33
C ALA A 152 7.60 10.96 -6.19
N LEU A 153 7.25 10.45 -5.00
CA LEU A 153 6.90 11.27 -3.84
C LEU A 153 8.04 12.20 -3.42
N ARG A 154 9.30 11.75 -3.56
CA ARG A 154 10.50 12.55 -3.27
C ARG A 154 10.59 13.86 -4.07
N GLN A 155 9.89 13.98 -5.19
CA GLN A 155 9.82 15.23 -5.95
C GLN A 155 8.97 16.31 -5.29
N PHE A 156 8.05 15.92 -4.40
CA PHE A 156 7.12 16.82 -3.74
C PHE A 156 7.45 17.02 -2.26
N THR A 157 8.00 15.98 -1.62
CA THR A 157 8.44 16.04 -0.23
C THR A 157 9.60 15.09 0.06
N SER A 158 10.66 15.61 0.67
CA SER A 158 11.79 14.81 1.15
C SER A 158 11.69 14.51 2.64
N ASN A 159 11.09 15.41 3.42
CA ASN A 159 11.12 15.40 4.88
C ASN A 159 9.77 15.01 5.48
N ILE A 160 9.80 14.46 6.68
CA ILE A 160 8.60 14.20 7.46
C ILE A 160 8.25 15.50 8.19
N PRO A 161 6.98 15.94 8.16
CA PRO A 161 6.54 17.12 8.90
C PRO A 161 6.81 16.98 10.40
N GLU A 162 7.06 18.11 11.06
CA GLU A 162 7.39 18.14 12.49
C GLU A 162 6.27 17.52 13.34
N ASP A 163 5.02 17.84 13.02
CA ASP A 163 3.82 17.33 13.69
C ASP A 163 3.62 15.82 13.56
N LEU A 164 4.35 15.15 12.67
CA LEU A 164 4.27 13.70 12.44
C LEU A 164 5.54 12.95 12.87
N LYS A 165 6.59 13.62 13.38
CA LYS A 165 7.83 12.94 13.75
C LYS A 165 7.66 11.93 14.87
N HIS A 166 6.84 12.24 15.87
CA HIS A 166 6.52 11.35 16.99
C HIS A 166 5.95 9.99 16.55
N ILE A 167 5.36 9.91 15.34
CA ILE A 167 4.84 8.65 14.78
C ILE A 167 5.97 7.65 14.49
N LEU A 168 7.20 8.12 14.25
CA LEU A 168 8.37 7.27 14.00
C LEU A 168 8.88 6.57 15.27
N GLU A 169 8.44 7.02 16.44
CA GLU A 169 8.82 6.46 17.74
C GLU A 169 7.82 5.40 18.22
N LEU A 170 6.76 5.13 17.44
CA LEU A 170 5.78 4.13 17.79
C LEU A 170 6.36 2.72 17.74
N ASP A 171 5.98 1.90 18.71
CA ASP A 171 6.31 0.47 18.70
C ASP A 171 5.53 -0.30 17.61
N ASN A 172 6.15 -1.38 17.14
CA ASN A 172 5.56 -2.33 16.20
C ASN A 172 5.15 -1.67 14.88
N ILE A 173 6.04 -0.86 14.31
CA ILE A 173 5.88 -0.22 13.00
C ILE A 173 6.97 -0.65 12.03
N ASP A 174 6.67 -0.57 10.73
CA ASP A 174 7.69 -0.64 9.69
C ASP A 174 8.21 0.77 9.41
N SER A 175 9.49 1.03 9.69
CA SER A 175 10.03 2.40 9.63
C SER A 175 9.99 2.99 8.22
N GLU A 176 10.30 2.21 7.19
CA GLU A 176 10.31 2.69 5.80
C GLU A 176 8.91 2.97 5.26
N TYR A 177 7.95 2.10 5.54
CA TYR A 177 6.55 2.35 5.21
C TYR A 177 5.97 3.50 6.04
N THR A 178 6.34 3.64 7.31
CA THR A 178 5.86 4.75 8.15
C THR A 178 6.34 6.11 7.61
N LYS A 179 7.62 6.22 7.26
CA LYS A 179 8.15 7.44 6.62
C LYS A 179 7.40 7.76 5.33
N PHE A 180 7.09 6.75 4.51
CA PHE A 180 6.30 6.92 3.30
C PHE A 180 4.86 7.36 3.60
N TYR A 181 4.20 6.70 4.55
CA TYR A 181 2.83 6.99 4.97
C TYR A 181 2.68 8.43 5.46
N CYS A 182 3.55 8.89 6.37
CA CYS A 182 3.49 10.26 6.89
C CYS A 182 3.69 11.30 5.79
N LYS A 183 4.57 11.01 4.81
CA LYS A 183 4.79 11.88 3.65
C LYS A 183 3.57 11.92 2.72
N CYS A 184 2.92 10.79 2.46
CA CYS A 184 1.68 10.72 1.69
C CYS A 184 0.54 11.48 2.38
N TYR A 185 0.37 11.25 3.69
CA TYR A 185 -0.63 11.92 4.50
C TYR A 185 -0.47 13.44 4.46
N ASP A 186 0.73 13.95 4.71
CA ASP A 186 1.01 15.38 4.63
C ASP A 186 0.86 15.94 3.22
N PHE A 187 1.31 15.20 2.22
CA PHE A 187 1.20 15.63 0.84
C PHE A 187 -0.26 15.78 0.40
N LYS A 188 -1.10 14.80 0.75
CA LYS A 188 -2.55 14.85 0.51
C LYS A 188 -3.21 15.99 1.30
N ARG A 189 -2.84 16.18 2.57
CA ARG A 189 -3.29 17.31 3.40
C ARG A 189 -2.98 18.66 2.74
N ARG A 190 -1.76 18.85 2.25
CA ARG A 190 -1.36 20.09 1.55
C ARG A 190 -2.12 20.32 0.24
N ILE A 191 -2.32 19.27 -0.57
CA ILE A 191 -3.14 19.37 -1.79
C ILE A 191 -4.56 19.84 -1.44
N ASN A 192 -5.15 19.28 -0.38
CA ASN A 192 -6.47 19.71 0.09
C ASN A 192 -6.46 21.16 0.57
N THR A 193 -5.58 21.53 1.50
CA THR A 193 -5.55 22.88 2.08
C THR A 193 -5.22 23.98 1.06
N GLU A 194 -4.29 23.73 0.15
CA GLU A 194 -3.79 24.77 -0.77
C GLU A 194 -4.56 24.82 -2.10
N LEU A 195 -5.16 23.70 -2.53
CA LEU A 195 -5.83 23.59 -3.84
C LEU A 195 -7.32 23.23 -3.73
N ASN A 196 -7.84 23.02 -2.52
CA ASN A 196 -9.22 22.58 -2.25
C ASN A 196 -9.60 21.30 -3.02
N ILE A 197 -8.66 20.36 -3.12
CA ILE A 197 -8.86 19.07 -3.78
C ILE A 197 -8.58 17.95 -2.78
N ASP A 198 -9.60 17.16 -2.47
CA ASP A 198 -9.43 15.92 -1.72
C ASP A 198 -9.23 14.74 -2.67
N LEU A 199 -8.06 14.11 -2.58
CA LEU A 199 -7.71 12.95 -3.41
C LEU A 199 -7.98 11.66 -2.64
N THR A 200 -8.56 10.65 -3.26
CA THR A 200 -8.53 9.30 -2.69
C THR A 200 -7.10 8.77 -2.66
N ASN A 201 -6.81 7.78 -1.81
CA ASN A 201 -5.46 7.19 -1.78
C ASN A 201 -5.10 6.51 -3.12
N ARG A 202 -6.09 6.02 -3.86
CA ARG A 202 -5.92 5.52 -5.23
C ARG A 202 -5.57 6.65 -6.21
N GLN A 203 -6.24 7.79 -6.13
CA GLN A 203 -5.90 8.94 -6.99
C GLN A 203 -4.51 9.47 -6.66
N LEU A 204 -4.10 9.47 -5.38
CA LEU A 204 -2.73 9.78 -5.01
C LEU A 204 -1.73 8.78 -5.61
N ASP A 205 -2.02 7.48 -5.58
CA ASP A 205 -1.19 6.47 -6.24
C ASP A 205 -1.09 6.72 -7.76
N ASN A 206 -2.21 6.97 -8.44
CA ASN A 206 -2.23 7.32 -9.87
C ASN A 206 -1.33 8.51 -10.19
N LEU A 207 -1.40 9.57 -9.37
CA LEU A 207 -0.55 10.76 -9.49
C LEU A 207 0.95 10.39 -9.39
N LEU A 208 1.32 9.61 -8.38
CA LEU A 208 2.71 9.21 -8.16
C LEU A 208 3.22 8.30 -9.28
N ILE A 209 2.40 7.39 -9.78
CA ILE A 209 2.74 6.49 -10.87
C ILE A 209 2.92 7.25 -12.19
N GLU A 210 2.05 8.22 -12.50
CA GLU A 210 2.20 9.07 -13.69
C GLU A 210 3.51 9.87 -13.63
N VAL A 211 3.84 10.43 -12.46
CA VAL A 211 5.10 11.14 -12.22
C VAL A 211 6.30 10.22 -12.44
N ALA A 212 6.26 9.00 -11.89
CA ALA A 212 7.33 8.01 -12.09
C ALA A 212 7.49 7.64 -13.57
N ASN A 213 6.39 7.43 -14.30
CA ASN A 213 6.43 7.09 -15.73
C ASN A 213 7.08 8.19 -16.57
N LYS A 214 6.72 9.46 -16.32
CA LYS A 214 7.31 10.59 -17.01
C LYS A 214 8.82 10.66 -16.77
N GLN A 215 9.28 10.46 -15.53
CA GLN A 215 10.71 10.43 -15.22
C GLN A 215 11.45 9.33 -15.98
N SER A 216 10.92 8.11 -15.99
CA SER A 216 11.51 6.99 -16.71
C SER A 216 11.59 7.26 -18.22
N SER A 217 10.52 7.83 -18.81
CA SER A 217 10.51 8.20 -20.23
C SER A 217 11.54 9.27 -20.58
N LEU A 218 11.77 10.24 -19.68
CA LEU A 218 12.77 11.29 -19.88
C LEU A 218 14.20 10.76 -19.76
N LYS A 219 14.44 9.76 -18.91
CA LYS A 219 15.74 9.08 -18.82
C LYS A 219 16.06 8.29 -20.08
N LEU A 220 15.08 7.57 -20.63
CA LEU A 220 15.24 6.80 -21.87
C LEU A 220 15.53 7.69 -23.09
N LYS A 221 14.95 8.90 -23.16
CA LYS A 221 15.21 9.86 -24.24
C LYS A 221 16.58 10.55 -24.19
N LYS A 222 17.32 10.39 -23.09
CA LYS A 222 18.66 10.98 -22.88
C LYS A 222 19.80 9.99 -23.16
N LEU A 223 19.47 8.74 -23.45
CA LEU A 223 20.38 7.68 -23.90
C LEU A 223 20.30 7.59 -25.43
#